data_AF-A0A3N4HJP4-F1
#
_entry.id   AF-A0A3N4HJP4-F1
#
_cell.length_a   1.000
_cell.length_b   1.000
_cell.length_c   1.000
_cell.angle_alpha   90.00
_cell.angle_beta   90.00
_cell.angle_gamma   90.00
#
_symmetry.space_group_name_H-M   'P 1'
#
loop_
_entity.id
_entity.type
_entity.pdbx_description
1 polymer ?
#
loop_
_entity_poly.entity_id
_entity_poly.type
_entity_poly.pdbx_seq_one_letter_code
_entity_poly.pdbx_strand_id
1 'polypeptide(L)'
;MDGNAKRIDNLLQATASPNYVDNDSPGLSELTADRSPVSREAHSEILTYFSSLVPEGPPGGPDTDWFFFHYKEICGFTNKTTGRFQATLPPPFNRLLEDHLLFYIRVLSPYFRSIGPSYAAFTAINDPRDLFIRLSYDLGGEESEMLKRWSAGLLRKEQTEILEMVLRKMYVELKTLLVDIQADTKEVRSRELVRILWRTREVVRCLVQRLRSERLEVLLCRYLGEEEINWKVVRGVDDAQRKWENRMEESRKHMLTQYMDWLAAGKSWGES
;
A
#
# COMPACT_ATOMS: atom_id res chain seq x y z
N MET A 1 -0.18 -37.19 -0.66
CA MET A 1 -0.43 -35.78 -1.05
C MET A 1 -0.25 -34.79 0.12
N ASP A 2 0.08 -35.24 1.34
CA ASP A 2 0.35 -34.37 2.52
C ASP A 2 1.73 -33.70 2.58
N GLY A 3 2.62 -33.95 1.62
CA GLY A 3 4.00 -33.45 1.66
C GLY A 3 4.17 -31.96 1.34
N ASN A 4 3.20 -31.36 0.64
CA ASN A 4 3.32 -29.97 0.17
C ASN A 4 2.86 -28.94 1.23
N ALA A 5 1.90 -29.29 2.08
CA ALA A 5 1.41 -28.41 3.14
C ALA A 5 2.48 -28.16 4.22
N LYS A 6 3.15 -29.23 4.69
CA LYS A 6 4.25 -29.12 5.67
C LYS A 6 5.47 -28.34 5.16
N ARG A 7 5.67 -28.28 3.84
CA ARG A 7 6.83 -27.61 3.23
C ARG A 7 6.61 -26.09 3.10
N ILE A 8 5.35 -25.65 2.93
CA ILE A 8 4.96 -24.24 2.98
C ILE A 8 5.05 -23.70 4.41
N ASP A 9 4.61 -24.47 5.42
CA ASP A 9 4.74 -24.08 6.83
C ASP A 9 6.20 -23.86 7.25
N ASN A 10 7.13 -24.73 6.81
CA ASN A 10 8.56 -24.58 7.12
C ASN A 10 9.20 -23.36 6.42
N LEU A 11 8.73 -22.98 5.22
CA LEU A 11 9.21 -21.79 4.53
C LEU A 11 8.67 -20.50 5.19
N LEU A 12 7.44 -20.53 5.70
CA LEU A 12 6.86 -19.42 6.47
C LEU A 12 7.54 -19.26 7.84
N GLN A 13 7.89 -20.35 8.51
CA GLN A 13 8.68 -20.33 9.76
C GLN A 13 10.13 -19.84 9.54
N ALA A 14 10.72 -20.07 8.38
CA ALA A 14 12.07 -19.58 8.05
C ALA A 14 12.10 -18.06 7.74
N THR A 15 10.98 -17.46 7.34
CA THR A 15 10.87 -16.01 7.09
C THR A 15 10.46 -15.19 8.31
N ALA A 16 9.87 -15.83 9.33
CA ALA A 16 9.59 -15.20 10.61
C ALA A 16 10.90 -15.09 11.41
N SER A 17 11.58 -13.94 11.31
CA SER A 17 12.79 -13.69 12.08
C SER A 17 12.49 -13.79 13.59
N PRO A 18 13.03 -14.80 14.32
CA PRO A 18 12.71 -15.02 15.73
C PRO A 18 13.18 -13.90 16.67
N ASN A 19 13.87 -12.88 16.14
CA ASN A 19 14.53 -11.82 16.89
C ASN A 19 13.80 -10.47 16.83
N TYR A 20 12.64 -10.36 16.18
CA TYR A 20 11.90 -9.10 16.10
C TYR A 20 10.86 -8.98 17.23
N VAL A 21 11.30 -9.14 18.48
CA VAL A 21 10.51 -8.70 19.64
C VAL A 21 11.13 -7.38 20.09
N ASP A 22 10.60 -6.28 19.54
CA ASP A 22 10.96 -4.93 19.99
C ASP A 22 10.32 -4.69 21.36
N ASN A 23 10.96 -5.17 22.42
CA ASN A 23 10.50 -5.00 23.81
C ASN A 23 10.44 -3.53 24.24
N ASP A 24 11.05 -2.62 23.47
CA ASP A 24 11.09 -1.18 23.72
C ASP A 24 10.12 -0.41 22.81
N SER A 25 9.26 -1.11 22.07
CA SER A 25 8.34 -0.44 21.17
C SER A 25 7.27 0.30 21.98
N PRO A 26 7.11 1.62 21.77
CA PRO A 26 6.21 2.43 22.56
C PRO A 26 4.77 1.93 22.49
N GLY A 27 4.10 1.89 23.63
CA GLY A 27 2.73 1.39 23.75
C GLY A 27 1.70 2.33 23.11
N LEU A 28 0.45 1.86 22.97
CA LEU A 28 -0.68 2.71 22.50
C LEU A 28 -0.83 3.99 23.32
N SER A 29 -0.51 3.96 24.62
CA SER A 29 -0.57 5.10 25.54
C SER A 29 0.44 6.21 25.23
N GLU A 30 1.49 5.91 24.47
CA GLU A 30 2.52 6.89 24.11
C GLU A 30 2.17 7.63 22.81
N LEU A 31 1.27 7.08 21.99
CA LEU A 31 0.76 7.75 20.80
C LEU A 31 -0.19 8.88 21.23
N THR A 32 0.36 10.08 21.36
CA THR A 32 -0.40 11.27 21.75
C THR A 32 -0.72 12.15 20.55
N ALA A 33 -1.83 12.89 20.61
CA ALA A 33 -2.31 13.72 19.50
C ALA A 33 -1.34 14.85 19.12
N ASP A 34 -0.50 15.33 20.04
CA ASP A 34 0.52 16.36 19.80
C ASP A 34 1.69 15.87 18.93
N ARG A 35 1.91 14.55 18.86
CA ARG A 35 2.93 13.93 18.01
C ARG A 35 2.42 13.51 16.65
N SER A 36 1.10 13.44 16.50
CA SER A 36 0.48 12.96 15.27
C SER A 36 0.39 14.08 14.23
N PRO A 37 0.72 13.82 12.95
CA PRO A 37 0.55 14.82 11.88
C PRO A 37 -0.91 14.92 11.38
N VAL A 38 -1.82 14.08 11.87
CA VAL A 38 -3.25 14.14 11.56
C VAL A 38 -4.04 14.92 12.61
N SER A 39 -5.29 15.27 12.31
CA SER A 39 -6.20 15.91 13.26
C SER A 39 -6.37 15.09 14.55
N ARG A 40 -6.72 15.76 15.65
CA ARG A 40 -6.98 15.10 16.94
C ARG A 40 -8.15 14.12 16.81
N GLU A 41 -9.15 14.46 16.02
CA GLU A 41 -10.32 13.64 15.74
C GLU A 41 -9.92 12.35 15.03
N ALA A 42 -9.13 12.45 13.95
CA ALA A 42 -8.65 11.28 13.22
C ALA A 42 -7.71 10.42 14.08
N HIS A 43 -6.80 11.05 14.83
CA HIS A 43 -5.91 10.34 15.76
C HIS A 43 -6.71 9.54 16.79
N SER A 44 -7.71 10.17 17.44
CA SER A 44 -8.58 9.51 18.40
C SER A 44 -9.32 8.32 17.79
N GLU A 45 -9.80 8.46 16.56
CA GLU A 45 -10.49 7.37 15.86
C GLU A 45 -9.55 6.21 15.54
N ILE A 46 -8.35 6.50 15.06
CA ILE A 46 -7.31 5.50 14.78
C ILE A 46 -6.93 4.73 16.06
N LEU A 47 -6.74 5.44 17.19
CA LEU A 47 -6.47 4.79 18.48
C LEU A 47 -7.65 3.95 18.98
N THR A 48 -8.88 4.40 18.77
CA THR A 48 -10.09 3.62 19.10
C THR A 48 -10.17 2.35 18.27
N TYR A 49 -9.86 2.46 16.97
CA TYR A 49 -9.76 1.32 16.08
C TYR A 49 -8.70 0.32 16.54
N PHE A 50 -7.47 0.76 16.86
CA PHE A 50 -6.44 -0.12 17.43
C PHE A 50 -6.86 -0.70 18.79
N SER A 51 -7.58 0.11 19.57
CA SER A 51 -8.34 -0.20 20.78
C SER A 51 -9.13 -1.51 20.68
N SER A 52 -9.87 -1.58 19.57
CA SER A 52 -10.85 -2.63 19.28
C SER A 52 -10.25 -3.90 18.67
N LEU A 53 -8.96 -3.88 18.32
CA LEU A 53 -8.29 -5.08 17.80
C LEU A 53 -8.15 -6.08 18.93
N VAL A 54 -8.80 -7.24 18.78
CA VAL A 54 -8.39 -8.42 19.56
C VAL A 54 -6.99 -8.78 19.06
N PRO A 55 -5.99 -8.99 19.94
CA PRO A 55 -4.68 -9.49 19.53
C PRO A 55 -4.85 -10.86 18.89
N GLU A 56 -4.98 -10.90 17.56
CA GLU A 56 -4.99 -12.14 16.79
C GLU A 56 -3.54 -12.61 16.66
N GLY A 57 -3.07 -13.32 17.69
CA GLY A 57 -1.76 -13.98 17.69
C GLY A 57 -0.62 -13.21 18.37
N PRO A 58 0.59 -13.82 18.41
CA PRO A 58 1.77 -13.21 19.00
C PRO A 58 2.20 -11.96 18.21
N PRO A 59 2.70 -10.90 18.88
CA PRO A 59 3.22 -9.70 18.21
C PRO A 59 4.27 -10.07 17.15
N GLY A 60 4.14 -9.54 15.93
CA GLY A 60 5.06 -9.83 14.82
C GLY A 60 4.78 -11.16 14.10
N GLY A 61 3.71 -11.87 14.46
CA GLY A 61 3.20 -12.98 13.67
C GLY A 61 2.72 -12.54 12.28
N PRO A 62 2.58 -13.48 11.32
CA PRO A 62 2.10 -13.21 9.96
C PRO A 62 0.71 -12.55 9.90
N ASP A 63 -0.03 -12.61 11.01
CA ASP A 63 -1.36 -12.02 11.18
C ASP A 63 -1.31 -10.57 11.67
N THR A 64 -0.13 -10.06 12.01
CA THR A 64 0.02 -8.69 12.53
C THR A 64 -0.14 -7.69 11.39
N ASP A 65 -1.17 -6.86 11.48
CA ASP A 65 -1.40 -5.76 10.56
C ASP A 65 -0.28 -4.70 10.68
N TRP A 66 0.57 -4.60 9.65
CA TRP A 66 1.67 -3.63 9.55
C TRP A 66 1.19 -2.18 9.65
N PHE A 67 -0.09 -1.92 9.47
CA PHE A 67 -0.67 -0.58 9.60
C PHE A 67 -0.43 0.05 10.97
N PHE A 68 -0.42 -0.74 12.06
CA PHE A 68 -0.12 -0.21 13.39
C PHE A 68 1.31 0.34 13.47
N PHE A 69 2.29 -0.43 13.00
CA PHE A 69 3.69 -0.01 12.96
C PHE A 69 3.86 1.21 12.06
N HIS A 70 3.22 1.20 10.90
CA HIS A 70 3.22 2.32 9.99
C HIS A 70 2.67 3.61 10.63
N TYR A 71 1.57 3.50 11.38
CA TYR A 71 1.00 4.66 12.08
C TYR A 71 1.91 5.18 13.21
N LYS A 72 2.56 4.28 13.95
CA LYS A 72 3.57 4.65 14.95
C LYS A 72 4.71 5.45 14.32
N GLU A 73 5.22 4.98 13.18
CA GLU A 73 6.26 5.66 12.41
C GLU A 73 5.81 7.05 11.94
N ILE A 74 4.58 7.19 11.45
CA ILE A 74 3.99 8.49 11.09
C ILE A 74 3.95 9.45 12.30
N CYS A 75 3.70 8.94 13.51
CA CYS A 75 3.71 9.73 14.74
C CYS A 75 5.13 9.97 15.31
N GLY A 76 6.18 9.70 14.52
CA GLY A 76 7.58 9.96 14.89
C GLY A 76 8.18 8.95 15.86
N PHE A 77 7.51 7.81 16.10
CA PHE A 77 8.12 6.72 16.85
C PHE A 77 9.00 5.90 15.91
N THR A 78 10.31 6.13 15.99
CA THR A 78 11.30 5.37 15.24
C THR A 78 11.54 4.02 15.89
N ASN A 79 11.64 2.98 15.07
CA ASN A 79 12.29 1.75 15.52
C ASN A 79 13.76 2.09 15.81
N LYS A 80 14.24 1.81 17.03
CA LYS A 80 15.64 2.03 17.44
C LYS A 80 16.64 1.39 16.47
N THR A 81 16.21 0.34 15.76
CA THR A 81 17.02 -0.40 14.78
C THR A 81 17.22 0.36 13.47
N THR A 82 16.25 1.17 13.02
CA THR A 82 16.36 1.93 11.76
C THR A 82 16.78 3.38 12.00
N GLY A 83 16.55 3.91 13.21
CA GLY A 83 17.09 5.19 13.68
C GLY A 83 16.61 6.44 12.94
N ARG A 84 15.75 6.31 11.93
CA ARG A 84 15.38 7.38 11.01
C ARG A 84 14.03 7.11 10.38
N PHE A 85 12.98 7.65 11.01
CA PHE A 85 11.74 7.93 10.32
C PHE A 85 10.96 9.00 11.08
N GLN A 86 11.10 10.24 10.63
CA GLN A 86 10.14 11.28 10.97
C GLN A 86 9.41 11.63 9.68
N ALA A 87 8.22 11.06 9.48
CA ALA A 87 7.37 11.42 8.35
C ALA A 87 7.06 12.91 8.44
N THR A 88 7.74 13.70 7.62
CA THR A 88 7.45 15.12 7.45
C THR A 88 6.67 15.25 6.16
N LEU A 89 5.37 14.99 6.21
CA LEU A 89 4.55 15.23 5.04
C LEU A 89 4.52 16.73 4.71
N PRO A 90 4.61 17.09 3.42
CA PRO A 90 4.32 18.45 2.99
C PRO A 90 2.93 18.87 3.48
N PRO A 91 2.76 20.08 4.06
CA PRO A 91 1.47 20.55 4.58
C PRO A 91 0.27 20.37 3.63
N PRO A 92 0.39 20.54 2.30
CA PRO A 92 -0.72 20.28 1.38
C PRO A 92 -1.26 18.84 1.41
N PHE A 93 -0.46 17.86 1.83
CA PHE A 93 -0.86 16.45 1.89
C PHE A 93 -1.34 15.99 3.27
N ASN A 94 -1.31 16.83 4.31
CA ASN A 94 -1.74 16.42 5.66
C ASN A 94 -3.18 15.89 5.65
N ARG A 95 -4.09 16.62 5.00
CA ARG A 95 -5.49 16.18 4.86
C ARG A 95 -5.60 14.89 4.05
N LEU A 96 -4.75 14.72 3.04
CA LEU A 96 -4.78 13.54 2.18
C LEU A 96 -4.28 12.30 2.90
N LEU A 97 -3.25 12.44 3.75
CA LEU A 97 -2.79 11.39 4.64
C LEU A 97 -3.86 11.01 5.66
N GLU A 98 -4.53 12.00 6.25
CA GLU A 98 -5.66 11.74 7.15
C GLU A 98 -6.76 10.95 6.45
N ASP A 99 -7.20 11.40 5.26
CA ASP A 99 -8.17 10.67 4.43
C ASP A 99 -7.67 9.24 4.13
N HIS A 100 -6.36 9.06 3.85
CA HIS A 100 -5.73 7.77 3.57
C HIS A 100 -5.80 6.80 4.76
N LEU A 101 -5.38 7.27 5.94
CA LEU A 101 -5.36 6.48 7.18
C LEU A 101 -6.78 6.13 7.63
N LEU A 102 -7.70 7.10 7.57
CA LEU A 102 -9.11 6.88 7.89
C LEU A 102 -9.78 5.92 6.90
N PHE A 103 -9.45 6.00 5.61
CA PHE A 103 -9.95 5.05 4.61
C PHE A 103 -9.50 3.62 4.93
N TYR A 104 -8.24 3.44 5.38
CA TYR A 104 -7.75 2.13 5.77
C TYR A 104 -8.59 1.53 6.90
N ILE A 105 -8.73 2.24 8.03
CA ILE A 105 -9.41 1.69 9.21
C ILE A 105 -10.93 1.52 9.00
N ARG A 106 -11.56 2.37 8.19
CA ARG A 106 -13.02 2.36 7.95
C ARG A 106 -13.44 1.40 6.85
N VAL A 107 -12.61 1.19 5.83
CA VAL A 107 -13.01 0.46 4.62
C VAL A 107 -12.15 -0.77 4.39
N LEU A 108 -10.83 -0.62 4.34
CA LEU A 108 -9.93 -1.72 3.95
C LEU A 108 -9.75 -2.75 5.06
N SER A 109 -9.52 -2.32 6.29
CA SER A 109 -9.30 -3.23 7.40
C SER A 109 -10.48 -4.17 7.66
N PRO A 110 -11.74 -3.70 7.74
CA PRO A 110 -12.89 -4.59 7.89
C PRO A 110 -12.96 -5.65 6.77
N TYR A 111 -12.70 -5.24 5.53
CA TYR A 111 -12.61 -6.16 4.41
C TYR A 111 -11.49 -7.19 4.60
N PHE A 112 -10.28 -6.74 4.96
CA PHE A 112 -9.12 -7.60 5.18
C PHE A 112 -9.32 -8.61 6.30
N ARG A 113 -10.03 -8.25 7.37
CA ARG A 113 -10.41 -9.21 8.41
C ARG A 113 -11.45 -10.22 7.93
N SER A 114 -12.41 -9.80 7.10
CA SER A 114 -13.44 -10.70 6.56
C SER A 114 -12.88 -11.80 5.63
N ILE A 115 -11.70 -11.57 5.04
CA ILE A 115 -11.02 -12.57 4.21
C ILE A 115 -9.99 -13.39 5.00
N GLY A 116 -9.73 -13.04 6.27
CA GLY A 116 -8.76 -13.70 7.14
C GLY A 116 -7.33 -13.18 6.96
N PRO A 117 -6.35 -13.85 7.58
CA PRO A 117 -4.94 -13.52 7.42
C PRO A 117 -4.53 -13.61 5.95
N SER A 118 -3.51 -12.84 5.57
CA SER A 118 -3.03 -12.75 4.18
C SER A 118 -2.58 -14.14 3.73
N TYR A 119 -3.46 -14.85 3.02
CA TYR A 119 -3.19 -16.23 2.62
C TYR A 119 -1.97 -16.26 1.70
N ALA A 120 -1.15 -17.30 1.89
CA ALA A 120 0.08 -17.70 1.19
C ALA A 120 0.07 -17.66 -0.36
N ALA A 121 -1.04 -17.25 -1.00
CA ALA A 121 -1.14 -17.03 -2.44
C ALA A 121 -0.47 -15.72 -2.89
N PHE A 122 -0.32 -14.74 -2.01
CA PHE A 122 0.41 -13.51 -2.32
C PHE A 122 1.85 -13.67 -1.85
N THR A 123 2.80 -13.59 -2.79
CA THR A 123 4.17 -13.23 -2.40
C THR A 123 4.09 -11.87 -1.70
N ALA A 124 4.94 -11.62 -0.69
CA ALA A 124 4.92 -10.36 0.08
C ALA A 124 4.90 -9.07 -0.78
N ILE A 125 5.32 -9.18 -2.05
CA ILE A 125 5.34 -8.11 -3.06
C ILE A 125 3.93 -7.73 -3.59
N ASN A 126 2.92 -8.59 -3.41
CA ASN A 126 1.58 -8.41 -3.97
C ASN A 126 0.47 -8.39 -2.90
N ASP A 127 0.80 -8.20 -1.63
CA ASP A 127 -0.23 -7.98 -0.60
C ASP A 127 -0.84 -6.58 -0.79
N PRO A 128 -2.16 -6.45 -1.03
CA PRO A 128 -2.80 -5.14 -1.15
C PRO A 128 -2.68 -4.29 0.13
N ARG A 129 -2.51 -4.90 1.32
CA ARG A 129 -2.25 -4.17 2.58
C ARG A 129 -0.92 -3.43 2.50
N ASP A 130 0.14 -4.15 2.14
CA ASP A 130 1.48 -3.61 1.97
C ASP A 130 1.52 -2.56 0.85
N LEU A 131 0.86 -2.79 -0.28
CA LEU A 131 0.79 -1.80 -1.36
C LEU A 131 0.08 -0.51 -0.93
N PHE A 132 -1.00 -0.61 -0.16
CA PHE A 132 -1.69 0.58 0.36
C PHE A 132 -0.79 1.35 1.33
N ILE A 133 -0.15 0.66 2.28
CA ILE A 133 0.80 1.26 3.23
C ILE A 133 2.03 1.86 2.52
N ARG A 134 2.52 1.23 1.44
CA ARG A 134 3.63 1.79 0.64
C ARG A 134 3.27 3.08 -0.07
N LEU A 135 1.99 3.33 -0.33
CA LEU A 135 1.56 4.55 -0.96
C LEU A 135 1.73 5.76 -0.04
N SER A 136 1.47 5.62 1.27
CA SER A 136 1.76 6.68 2.25
C SER A 136 3.27 6.91 2.44
N TYR A 137 4.10 5.86 2.35
CA TYR A 137 5.56 6.07 2.29
C TYR A 137 5.99 6.84 1.04
N ASP A 138 5.41 6.56 -0.13
CA ASP A 138 5.70 7.32 -1.35
C ASP A 138 5.25 8.79 -1.22
N LEU A 139 4.25 9.09 -0.37
CA LEU A 139 3.74 10.45 -0.11
C LEU A 139 4.58 11.28 0.87
N GLY A 140 5.24 10.66 1.83
CA GLY A 140 5.92 11.43 2.89
C GLY A 140 6.97 10.69 3.71
N GLY A 141 7.42 9.52 3.26
CA GLY A 141 8.57 8.87 3.86
C GLY A 141 9.84 9.69 3.66
N GLU A 142 10.80 9.55 4.57
CA GLU A 142 12.10 10.24 4.54
C GLU A 142 12.82 10.08 3.18
N GLU A 143 12.74 8.87 2.62
CA GLU A 143 13.34 8.55 1.32
C GLU A 143 12.45 8.88 0.12
N SER A 144 11.24 9.39 0.33
CA SER A 144 10.30 9.69 -0.74
C SER A 144 10.81 10.84 -1.62
N GLU A 145 10.73 10.63 -2.93
CA GLU A 145 11.06 11.70 -3.88
C GLU A 145 10.12 12.90 -3.76
N MET A 146 8.91 12.68 -3.24
CA MET A 146 7.96 13.75 -2.99
C MET A 146 8.46 14.71 -1.92
N LEU A 147 8.90 14.17 -0.78
CA LEU A 147 9.47 14.97 0.30
C LEU A 147 10.74 15.68 -0.14
N LYS A 148 11.63 14.97 -0.85
CA LYS A 148 12.87 15.55 -1.41
C LYS A 148 12.57 16.77 -2.30
N ARG A 149 11.58 16.66 -3.19
CA ARG A 149 11.16 17.76 -4.07
C ARG A 149 10.49 18.90 -3.32
N TRP A 150 9.64 18.61 -2.35
CA TRP A 150 8.97 19.62 -1.53
C TRP A 150 10.00 20.45 -0.77
N SER A 151 10.94 19.79 -0.07
CA SER A 151 12.00 20.46 0.69
C SER A 151 12.93 21.31 -0.19
N ALA A 152 13.06 20.96 -1.47
CA ALA A 152 13.79 21.74 -2.46
C ALA A 152 12.97 22.85 -3.14
N GLY A 153 11.68 23.02 -2.81
CA GLY A 153 10.77 23.96 -3.48
C GLY A 153 10.46 23.60 -4.94
N LEU A 154 10.63 22.33 -5.32
CA LEU A 154 10.45 21.82 -6.69
C LEU A 154 9.09 21.13 -6.92
N LEU A 155 8.26 21.02 -5.90
CA LEU A 155 6.91 20.45 -6.00
C LEU A 155 5.92 21.56 -6.34
N ARG A 156 5.31 21.50 -7.53
CA ARG A 156 4.36 22.52 -8.01
C ARG A 156 2.94 22.28 -7.47
N LYS A 157 2.14 23.34 -7.51
CA LYS A 157 0.73 23.32 -7.07
C LYS A 157 -0.09 22.32 -7.89
N GLU A 158 0.07 22.34 -9.21
CA GLU A 158 -0.64 21.47 -10.14
C GLU A 158 -0.28 20.00 -9.91
N GLN A 159 0.99 19.69 -9.61
CA GLN A 159 1.39 18.33 -9.23
C GLN A 159 0.66 17.85 -7.97
N THR A 160 0.53 18.73 -6.98
CA THR A 160 -0.18 18.46 -5.72
C THR A 160 -1.66 18.21 -5.98
N GLU A 161 -2.30 19.03 -6.81
CA GLU A 161 -3.71 18.88 -7.21
C GLU A 161 -3.97 17.57 -7.97
N ILE A 162 -3.09 17.21 -8.92
CA ILE A 162 -3.21 15.94 -9.66
C ILE A 162 -3.05 14.75 -8.72
N LEU A 163 -2.06 14.78 -7.81
CA LEU A 163 -1.85 13.72 -6.83
C LEU A 163 -3.07 13.54 -5.92
N GLU A 164 -3.66 14.63 -5.45
CA GLU A 164 -4.90 14.59 -4.67
C GLU A 164 -6.04 13.95 -5.46
N MET A 165 -6.25 14.35 -6.72
CA MET A 165 -7.29 13.76 -7.58
C MET A 165 -7.09 12.27 -7.80
N VAL A 166 -5.86 11.84 -8.10
CA VAL A 166 -5.50 10.44 -8.31
C VAL A 166 -5.82 9.60 -7.07
N LEU A 167 -5.44 10.07 -5.88
CA LEU A 167 -5.67 9.34 -4.63
C LEU A 167 -7.15 9.32 -4.25
N ARG A 168 -7.88 10.43 -4.43
CA ARG A 168 -9.34 10.45 -4.23
C ARG A 168 -10.07 9.50 -5.16
N LYS A 169 -9.67 9.41 -6.43
CA LYS A 169 -10.25 8.44 -7.38
C LYS A 169 -9.91 7.00 -7.02
N MET A 170 -8.70 6.72 -6.57
CA MET A 170 -8.34 5.42 -6.01
C MET A 170 -9.30 5.03 -4.87
N TYR A 171 -9.59 5.92 -3.91
CA TYR A 171 -10.53 5.62 -2.83
C TYR A 171 -11.94 5.27 -3.33
N VAL A 172 -12.43 5.98 -4.36
CA VAL A 172 -13.72 5.68 -4.98
C VAL A 172 -13.69 4.30 -5.63
N GLU A 173 -12.66 4.00 -6.43
CA GLU A 173 -12.52 2.69 -7.09
C GLU A 173 -12.45 1.54 -6.09
N LEU A 174 -11.62 1.68 -5.04
CA LEU A 174 -11.51 0.70 -3.96
C LEU A 174 -12.85 0.52 -3.25
N LYS A 175 -13.53 1.62 -2.91
CA LYS A 175 -14.83 1.55 -2.23
C LYS A 175 -15.88 0.87 -3.09
N THR A 176 -15.98 1.21 -4.37
CA THR A 176 -16.92 0.59 -5.31
C THR A 176 -16.62 -0.90 -5.49
N LEU A 177 -15.34 -1.28 -5.59
CA LEU A 177 -14.93 -2.69 -5.65
C LEU A 177 -15.33 -3.50 -4.41
N LEU A 178 -15.26 -2.88 -3.23
CA LEU A 178 -15.52 -3.55 -1.95
C LEU A 178 -17.00 -3.55 -1.55
N VAL A 179 -17.75 -2.50 -1.89
CA VAL A 179 -19.14 -2.28 -1.44
C VAL A 179 -20.15 -2.60 -2.52
N ASP A 180 -19.92 -2.12 -3.74
CA ASP A 180 -20.95 -2.11 -4.79
C ASP A 180 -20.84 -3.32 -5.72
N ILE A 181 -19.61 -3.80 -5.96
CA ILE A 181 -19.36 -4.92 -6.85
C ILE A 181 -19.42 -6.22 -6.05
N GLN A 182 -20.49 -6.98 -6.27
CA GLN A 182 -20.52 -8.41 -5.96
C GLN A 182 -19.61 -9.14 -6.94
N ALA A 183 -18.30 -9.01 -6.75
CA ALA A 183 -17.32 -9.78 -7.51
C ALA A 183 -17.55 -11.26 -7.23
N ASP A 184 -17.47 -12.08 -8.29
CA ASP A 184 -17.84 -13.49 -8.27
C ASP A 184 -17.04 -14.30 -7.22
N THR A 185 -15.80 -13.87 -6.91
CA THR A 185 -14.97 -14.51 -5.87
C THR A 185 -14.06 -13.54 -5.12
N LYS A 186 -13.59 -13.95 -3.93
CA LYS A 186 -12.63 -13.18 -3.10
C LYS A 186 -11.30 -12.96 -3.85
N GLU A 187 -10.88 -13.94 -4.65
CA GLU A 187 -9.63 -13.90 -5.41
C GLU A 187 -9.67 -12.84 -6.51
N VAL A 188 -10.81 -12.71 -7.20
CA VAL A 188 -11.00 -11.66 -8.21
C VAL A 188 -10.92 -10.29 -7.54
N ARG A 189 -11.60 -10.10 -6.40
CA ARG A 189 -11.58 -8.84 -5.66
C ARG A 189 -10.18 -8.47 -5.18
N SER A 190 -9.44 -9.41 -4.58
CA SER A 190 -8.07 -9.13 -4.16
C SER A 190 -7.13 -8.83 -5.33
N ARG A 191 -7.30 -9.49 -6.48
CA ARG A 191 -6.54 -9.17 -7.69
C ARG A 191 -6.81 -7.75 -8.19
N GLU A 192 -8.07 -7.34 -8.22
CA GLU A 192 -8.44 -5.99 -8.63
C GLU A 192 -7.96 -4.93 -7.62
N LEU A 193 -7.98 -5.21 -6.31
CA LEU A 193 -7.36 -4.35 -5.30
C LEU A 193 -5.88 -4.12 -5.60
N VAL A 194 -5.12 -5.19 -5.84
CA VAL A 194 -3.69 -5.08 -6.17
C VAL A 194 -3.47 -4.24 -7.44
N ARG A 195 -4.29 -4.42 -8.48
CA ARG A 195 -4.20 -3.64 -9.71
C ARG A 195 -4.43 -2.16 -9.47
N ILE A 196 -5.52 -1.81 -8.77
CA ILE A 196 -5.85 -0.42 -8.45
C ILE A 196 -4.68 0.22 -7.70
N LEU A 197 -4.23 -0.40 -6.60
CA LEU A 197 -3.15 0.12 -5.77
C LEU A 197 -1.83 0.26 -6.51
N TRP A 198 -1.45 -0.76 -7.28
CA TRP A 198 -0.21 -0.74 -8.06
C TRP A 198 -0.24 0.35 -9.13
N ARG A 199 -1.34 0.45 -9.90
CA ARG A 199 -1.51 1.52 -10.92
C ARG A 199 -1.44 2.90 -10.28
N THR A 200 -2.16 3.13 -9.18
CA THR A 200 -2.13 4.41 -8.47
C THR A 200 -0.72 4.76 -8.02
N ARG A 201 0.00 3.80 -7.45
CA ARG A 201 1.38 3.99 -7.01
C ARG A 201 2.31 4.36 -8.17
N GLU A 202 2.21 3.67 -9.30
CA GLU A 202 3.02 3.98 -10.49
C GLU A 202 2.68 5.35 -11.09
N VAL A 203 1.40 5.76 -11.06
CA VAL A 203 1.00 7.13 -11.44
C VAL A 203 1.62 8.15 -10.50
N VAL A 204 1.51 7.97 -9.18
CA VAL A 204 2.13 8.86 -8.17
C VAL A 204 3.64 9.01 -8.42
N ARG A 205 4.35 7.88 -8.60
CA ARG A 205 5.78 7.88 -8.90
C ARG A 205 6.11 8.59 -10.20
N CYS A 206 5.33 8.35 -11.25
CA CYS A 206 5.52 9.01 -12.54
C CYS A 206 5.34 10.53 -12.43
N LEU A 207 4.30 11.00 -11.75
CA LEU A 207 4.03 12.42 -11.53
C LEU A 207 5.16 13.11 -10.77
N VAL A 208 5.66 12.47 -9.71
CA VAL A 208 6.71 13.05 -8.86
C VAL A 208 8.09 13.02 -9.53
N GLN A 209 8.44 11.89 -10.16
CA GLN A 209 9.81 11.66 -10.65
C GLN A 209 10.02 12.08 -12.11
N ARG A 210 9.00 11.89 -12.95
CA ARG A 210 9.14 11.97 -14.42
C ARG A 210 8.43 13.16 -15.03
N LEU A 211 7.30 13.59 -14.48
CA LEU A 211 6.56 14.73 -15.02
C LEU A 211 7.29 16.04 -14.67
N ARG A 212 7.93 16.64 -15.68
CA ARG A 212 8.69 17.89 -15.56
C ARG A 212 8.08 19.05 -16.34
N SER A 213 6.99 18.81 -17.08
CA SER A 213 6.38 19.82 -17.96
C SER A 213 5.20 20.48 -17.26
N GLU A 214 5.41 21.72 -16.81
CA GLU A 214 4.36 22.56 -16.21
C GLU A 214 3.17 22.75 -17.15
N ARG A 215 3.42 23.01 -18.44
CA ARG A 215 2.36 23.12 -19.45
C ARG A 215 1.50 21.85 -19.51
N LEU A 216 2.11 20.67 -19.43
CA LEU A 216 1.37 19.41 -19.44
C LEU A 216 0.57 19.24 -18.16
N GLU A 217 1.10 19.65 -17.00
CA GLU A 217 0.39 19.61 -15.72
C GLU A 217 -0.87 20.48 -15.74
N VAL A 218 -0.77 21.72 -16.23
CA VAL A 218 -1.92 22.62 -16.39
C VAL A 218 -2.97 22.03 -17.32
N LEU A 219 -2.54 21.42 -18.44
CA LEU A 219 -3.46 20.75 -19.37
C LEU A 219 -4.15 19.54 -18.73
N LEU A 220 -3.42 18.76 -17.93
CA LEU A 220 -3.99 17.63 -17.18
C LEU A 220 -5.01 18.11 -16.15
N CYS A 221 -4.71 19.15 -15.37
CA CYS A 221 -5.67 19.70 -14.41
C CYS A 221 -6.96 20.17 -15.10
N ARG A 222 -6.84 20.86 -16.25
CA ARG A 222 -8.02 21.29 -17.02
C ARG A 222 -8.84 20.11 -17.52
N TYR A 223 -8.18 19.15 -18.17
CA TYR A 223 -8.86 17.98 -18.72
C TYR A 223 -9.52 17.11 -17.64
N LEU A 224 -8.86 16.95 -16.48
CA LEU A 224 -9.42 16.25 -15.33
C LEU A 224 -10.60 16.99 -14.68
N GLY A 225 -10.73 18.30 -14.91
CA GLY A 225 -11.85 19.12 -14.49
C GLY A 225 -13.00 19.20 -15.49
N GLU A 226 -12.86 18.65 -16.70
CA GLU A 226 -13.93 18.61 -17.69
C GLU A 226 -14.97 17.54 -17.33
N GLU A 227 -16.26 17.87 -17.43
CA GLU A 227 -17.35 16.92 -17.14
C GLU A 227 -17.52 15.87 -18.24
N GLU A 228 -17.21 16.22 -19.50
CA GLU A 228 -17.41 15.38 -20.67
C GLU A 228 -16.18 14.54 -21.01
N ILE A 229 -15.99 13.45 -20.24
CA ILE A 229 -14.92 12.50 -20.52
C ILE A 229 -15.32 11.58 -21.68
N ASN A 230 -14.44 11.43 -22.68
CA ASN A 230 -14.63 10.44 -23.74
C ASN A 230 -14.44 9.01 -23.19
N TRP A 231 -15.52 8.44 -22.64
CA TRP A 231 -15.54 7.12 -22.03
C TRP A 231 -15.17 5.97 -22.98
N LYS A 232 -15.24 6.17 -24.30
CA LYS A 232 -14.79 5.17 -25.28
C LYS A 232 -13.26 5.02 -25.23
N VAL A 233 -12.54 6.14 -25.15
CA VAL A 233 -11.07 6.13 -25.04
C VAL A 233 -10.66 5.55 -23.68
N VAL A 234 -11.29 5.98 -22.59
CA VAL A 234 -11.00 5.47 -21.24
C VAL A 234 -11.15 3.95 -21.17
N ARG A 235 -12.27 3.41 -21.68
CA ARG A 235 -12.49 1.95 -21.72
C ARG A 235 -11.45 1.24 -22.59
N GLY A 236 -11.13 1.79 -23.76
CA GLY A 236 -10.11 1.21 -24.64
C GLY A 236 -8.72 1.14 -23.99
N VAL A 237 -8.34 2.18 -23.23
CA VAL A 237 -7.08 2.21 -22.48
C VAL A 237 -7.12 1.20 -21.32
N ASP A 238 -8.21 1.15 -20.55
CA ASP A 238 -8.34 0.18 -19.45
C ASP A 238 -8.31 -1.27 -19.96
N ASP A 239 -9.00 -1.58 -21.06
CA ASP A 239 -8.98 -2.90 -21.69
C ASP A 239 -7.57 -3.30 -22.15
N ALA A 240 -6.83 -2.36 -22.77
CA ALA A 240 -5.46 -2.59 -23.19
C ALA A 240 -4.53 -2.82 -21.98
N GLN A 241 -4.70 -2.03 -20.93
CA GLN A 241 -3.95 -2.15 -19.68
C GLN A 241 -4.22 -3.50 -18.99
N ARG A 242 -5.49 -3.90 -18.85
CA ARG A 242 -5.88 -5.22 -18.30
C ARG A 242 -5.27 -6.37 -19.08
N LYS A 243 -5.27 -6.30 -20.42
CA LYS A 243 -4.62 -7.32 -21.26
C LYS A 243 -3.12 -7.40 -21.00
N TRP A 244 -2.45 -6.26 -20.84
CA TRP A 244 -1.02 -6.24 -20.51
C TRP A 244 -0.75 -6.81 -19.11
N GLU A 245 -1.52 -6.42 -18.10
CA GLU A 245 -1.38 -6.93 -16.74
C GLU A 245 -1.61 -8.44 -16.62
N ASN A 246 -2.63 -8.97 -17.32
CA ASN A 246 -2.88 -10.41 -17.39
C ASN A 246 -1.66 -11.17 -17.93
N ARG A 247 -1.05 -10.68 -19.04
CA ARG A 247 0.15 -11.30 -19.62
C ARG A 247 1.35 -11.25 -18.67
N MET A 248 1.53 -10.14 -17.96
CA MET A 248 2.61 -9.99 -16.97
C MET A 248 2.41 -10.93 -15.79
N GLU A 249 1.17 -11.09 -15.32
CA GLU A 249 0.82 -12.01 -14.24
C GLU A 249 1.10 -13.47 -14.63
N GLU A 250 0.69 -13.88 -15.82
CA GLU A 250 0.99 -15.21 -16.38
C GLU A 250 2.49 -15.46 -16.50
N SER A 251 3.23 -14.47 -17.02
CA SER A 251 4.69 -14.53 -17.13
C SER A 251 5.36 -14.67 -15.76
N ARG A 252 4.89 -13.92 -14.76
CA ARG A 252 5.40 -13.98 -13.38
C ARG A 252 5.12 -15.34 -12.74
N LYS A 253 3.91 -15.89 -12.92
CA LYS A 253 3.55 -17.23 -12.45
C LYS A 253 4.47 -18.27 -13.07
N HIS A 254 4.71 -18.19 -14.39
CA HIS A 254 5.61 -19.10 -15.08
C HIS A 254 7.04 -19.05 -14.54
N MET A 255 7.60 -17.84 -14.35
CA MET A 255 8.94 -17.67 -13.76
C MET A 255 9.02 -18.20 -12.33
N LEU A 256 8.00 -17.96 -11.50
CA LEU A 256 7.95 -18.48 -10.14
C LEU A 256 7.89 -20.00 -10.13
N THR A 257 7.08 -20.63 -10.99
CA THR A 257 7.04 -22.09 -11.12
C THR A 257 8.42 -22.65 -11.48
N GLN A 258 9.07 -22.09 -12.51
CA GLN A 258 10.42 -22.52 -12.91
C GLN A 258 11.44 -22.37 -11.77
N TYR A 259 11.39 -21.27 -11.02
CA TYR A 259 12.27 -21.04 -9.88
C TYR A 259 12.04 -22.04 -8.75
N MET A 260 10.77 -22.33 -8.44
CA MET A 260 10.42 -23.31 -7.40
C MET A 260 10.80 -24.73 -7.80
N ASP A 261 10.64 -25.10 -9.07
CA ASP A 261 11.10 -26.39 -9.61
C ASP A 261 12.63 -26.51 -9.56
N TRP A 262 13.33 -25.43 -9.89
CA TRP A 262 14.79 -25.36 -9.80
C TRP A 262 15.29 -25.51 -8.35
N LEU A 263 14.64 -24.86 -7.37
CA LEU A 263 14.92 -25.04 -5.94
C LEU A 263 14.60 -26.46 -5.47
N ALA A 264 13.48 -27.03 -5.93
CA ALA A 264 13.06 -28.38 -5.56
C ALA A 264 14.04 -29.44 -6.08
N ALA A 265 14.75 -29.16 -7.18
CA ALA A 265 15.82 -29.99 -7.71
C ALA A 265 17.14 -29.89 -6.91
N GLY A 266 17.19 -29.12 -5.83
CA GLY A 266 18.37 -28.97 -4.96
C GLY A 266 19.50 -28.14 -5.57
N LYS A 267 19.22 -27.39 -6.64
CA LYS A 267 20.22 -26.51 -7.26
C LYS A 267 20.40 -25.25 -6.42
N SER A 268 21.65 -24.80 -6.27
CA SER A 268 22.00 -23.54 -5.58
C SER A 268 22.37 -22.44 -6.58
N TRP A 269 22.10 -21.18 -6.23
CA TRP A 269 22.10 -20.06 -7.18
C TRP A 269 23.57 -19.74 -7.45
N GLY A 270 24.10 -20.16 -8.61
CA GLY A 270 25.51 -20.01 -8.96
C GLY A 270 26.24 -21.28 -9.43
N GLU A 271 25.58 -22.45 -9.46
CA GLU A 271 26.17 -23.71 -9.98
C GLU A 271 25.99 -23.88 -11.51
N SER A 272 26.34 -22.86 -12.30
CA SER A 272 26.33 -22.93 -13.77
C SER A 272 27.73 -23.10 -14.35
#